data_AF-A0A351MQT3-F1
#
_entry.id   AF-A0A351MQT3-F1
#
_cell.length_a   1.000
_cell.length_b   1.000
_cell.length_c   1.000
_cell.angle_alpha   90.00
_cell.angle_beta   90.00
_cell.angle_gamma   90.00
#
_symmetry.space_group_name_H-M   'P 1'
#
loop_
_entity.id
_entity.type
_entity.pdbx_description
1 polymer ?
#
loop_
_entity_poly.entity_id
_entity_poly.type
_entity_poly.pdbx_seq_one_letter_code
_entity_poly.pdbx_strand_id
1 'polypeptide(L)'
;MITSLLATLLLAAPASTAEDKAWSDQNTDRIAVVAGDEVVTVSDIRKQLAPFARSLGGTVDEKNAAIRKAADEVMRSLSDRAIVLREFRESNKMTIPPAMIESDIDDTVRRQFGGDRLRYYAALRE
;
A
#
# COMPACT_ATOMS: atom_id res chain seq x y z
N MET A 1 -30.85 11.32 -64.06
CA MET A 1 -29.61 11.02 -63.31
C MET A 1 -29.75 11.69 -61.95
N ILE A 2 -30.02 10.92 -60.90
CA ILE A 2 -30.20 11.42 -59.53
C ILE A 2 -29.03 10.86 -58.74
N THR A 3 -28.12 11.73 -58.32
CA THR A 3 -26.89 11.40 -57.60
C THR A 3 -27.18 11.10 -56.12
N SER A 4 -26.87 9.88 -55.70
CA SER A 4 -26.79 9.45 -54.29
C SER A 4 -25.61 10.12 -53.58
N LEU A 5 -25.82 10.58 -52.34
CA LEU A 5 -24.73 10.84 -51.40
C LEU A 5 -25.07 10.16 -50.07
N LEU A 6 -24.42 9.00 -49.84
CA LEU A 6 -24.50 8.25 -48.59
C LEU A 6 -23.44 8.84 -47.64
N ALA A 7 -23.87 9.50 -46.56
CA ALA A 7 -22.96 9.98 -45.52
C ALA A 7 -22.66 8.84 -44.55
N THR A 8 -21.44 8.29 -44.60
CA THR A 8 -20.94 7.30 -43.63
C THR A 8 -20.36 8.05 -42.42
N LEU A 9 -21.08 8.03 -41.30
CA LEU A 9 -20.60 8.58 -40.02
C LEU A 9 -19.64 7.56 -39.39
N LEU A 10 -18.33 7.82 -39.47
CA LEU A 10 -17.31 7.02 -38.81
C LEU A 10 -17.29 7.38 -37.31
N LEU A 11 -17.85 6.50 -36.48
CA LEU A 11 -17.84 6.62 -35.03
C LEU A 11 -16.42 6.32 -34.53
N ALA A 12 -15.62 7.37 -34.28
CA ALA A 12 -14.30 7.24 -33.67
C ALA A 12 -14.44 6.71 -32.24
N ALA A 13 -13.91 5.51 -31.98
CA ALA A 13 -13.73 5.02 -30.61
C ALA A 13 -12.74 5.94 -29.87
N PRO A 14 -12.97 6.23 -28.57
CA PRO A 14 -12.02 7.03 -27.80
C PRO A 14 -10.70 6.25 -27.68
N ALA A 15 -9.66 6.74 -28.34
CA ALA A 15 -8.31 6.27 -28.09
C ALA A 15 -7.91 6.76 -26.69
N SER A 16 -7.86 5.86 -25.71
CA SER A 16 -7.27 6.19 -24.40
C SER A 16 -5.83 6.67 -24.65
N THR A 17 -5.50 7.87 -24.21
CA THR A 17 -4.20 8.46 -24.47
C THR A 17 -3.12 7.70 -23.68
N ALA A 18 -1.88 7.71 -24.18
CA ALA A 18 -0.76 7.12 -23.45
C ALA A 18 -0.56 7.77 -22.07
N GLU A 19 -1.00 9.01 -21.89
CA GLU A 19 -1.05 9.71 -20.60
C GLU A 19 -2.10 9.11 -19.65
N ASP A 20 -3.30 8.78 -20.13
CA ASP A 20 -4.31 8.08 -19.31
C ASP A 20 -3.81 6.71 -18.84
N LYS A 21 -3.07 6.00 -19.70
CA LYS A 21 -2.43 4.73 -19.35
C LYS A 21 -1.29 4.92 -18.35
N ALA A 22 -0.44 5.93 -18.53
CA ALA A 22 0.66 6.22 -17.62
C ALA A 22 0.16 6.69 -16.25
N TRP A 23 -0.90 7.50 -16.21
CA TRP A 23 -1.58 7.90 -14.98
C TRP A 23 -2.23 6.69 -14.32
N SER A 24 -2.98 5.88 -15.05
CA SER A 24 -3.58 4.65 -14.52
C SER A 24 -2.53 3.66 -13.98
N ASP A 25 -1.42 3.45 -14.69
CA ASP A 25 -0.34 2.55 -14.28
C ASP A 25 0.44 3.10 -13.05
N GLN A 26 0.44 4.42 -12.82
CA GLN A 26 1.03 5.06 -11.63
C GLN A 26 0.07 5.17 -10.45
N ASN A 27 -1.24 5.29 -10.71
CA ASN A 27 -2.27 5.61 -9.73
C ASN A 27 -3.17 4.41 -9.38
N THR A 28 -3.08 3.31 -10.14
CA THR A 28 -3.70 2.02 -9.82
C THR A 28 -2.69 1.17 -9.09
N ASP A 29 -2.94 0.97 -7.80
CA ASP A 29 -2.12 0.07 -7.01
C ASP A 29 -2.36 -1.38 -7.44
N ARG A 30 -1.27 -2.10 -7.73
CA ARG A 30 -1.37 -3.49 -8.16
C ARG A 30 -1.56 -4.39 -6.96
N ILE A 31 -2.49 -5.34 -7.05
CA ILE A 31 -2.65 -6.39 -6.03
C ILE A 31 -1.43 -7.31 -6.10
N ALA A 32 -0.72 -7.44 -4.98
CA ALA A 32 0.41 -8.34 -4.83
C ALA A 32 -0.04 -9.70 -4.30
N VAL A 33 -0.88 -9.72 -3.26
CA VAL A 33 -1.44 -10.93 -2.66
C VAL A 33 -2.86 -10.66 -2.17
N VAL A 34 -3.73 -11.66 -2.26
CA VAL A 34 -5.05 -11.67 -1.61
C VAL A 34 -4.98 -12.68 -0.47
N ALA A 35 -5.16 -12.21 0.77
CA ALA A 35 -5.12 -13.02 1.98
C ALA A 35 -6.50 -13.02 2.65
N GLY A 36 -7.40 -13.89 2.17
CA GLY A 36 -8.82 -13.84 2.56
C GLY A 36 -9.53 -12.66 1.93
N ASP A 37 -10.16 -11.81 2.76
CA ASP A 37 -10.84 -10.58 2.32
C ASP A 37 -9.92 -9.35 2.30
N GLU A 38 -8.67 -9.49 2.76
CA GLU A 38 -7.70 -8.38 2.79
C GLU A 38 -6.75 -8.46 1.59
N VAL A 39 -6.59 -7.33 0.91
CA VAL A 39 -5.79 -7.20 -0.31
C VAL A 39 -4.49 -6.49 0.02
N VAL A 40 -3.37 -7.19 -0.15
CA VAL A 40 -2.03 -6.62 -0.01
C VAL A 40 -1.60 -6.08 -1.37
N THR A 41 -1.23 -4.80 -1.42
CA THR A 41 -0.82 -4.16 -2.67
C THR A 41 0.69 -4.03 -2.82
N VAL A 42 1.14 -3.73 -4.04
CA VAL A 42 2.55 -3.44 -4.33
C VAL A 42 3.02 -2.18 -3.59
N SER A 43 2.14 -1.18 -3.43
CA SER A 43 2.51 0.02 -2.67
C SER A 43 2.69 -0.25 -1.19
N ASP A 44 1.95 -1.20 -0.60
CA ASP A 44 2.14 -1.59 0.80
C ASP A 44 3.53 -2.22 1.03
N ILE A 45 3.94 -3.11 0.12
CA ILE A 45 5.28 -3.71 0.14
C ILE A 45 6.35 -2.61 -0.02
N ARG A 46 6.14 -1.67 -0.94
CA ARG A 46 7.08 -0.57 -1.19
C ARG A 46 7.22 0.35 0.02
N LYS A 47 6.11 0.70 0.69
CA LYS A 47 6.12 1.51 1.91
C LYS A 47 6.94 0.86 3.01
N GLN A 48 6.78 -0.46 3.20
CA GLN A 48 7.57 -1.19 4.19
C GLN A 48 9.05 -1.29 3.81
N LEU A 49 9.37 -1.36 2.53
CA LEU A 49 10.74 -1.51 2.05
C LEU A 49 11.49 -0.17 1.93
N ALA A 50 10.78 0.95 1.76
CA ALA A 50 11.37 2.28 1.55
C ALA A 50 12.40 2.72 2.61
N PRO A 51 12.23 2.45 3.91
CA PRO A 51 13.25 2.75 4.92
C PRO A 51 14.54 1.96 4.70
N PHE A 52 14.43 0.67 4.33
CA PHE A 52 15.55 -0.23 4.18
C PHE A 52 16.29 -0.02 2.86
N ALA A 53 15.56 0.24 1.78
CA ALA A 53 16.12 0.43 0.43
C ALA A 53 17.20 1.53 0.39
N ARG A 54 17.04 2.60 1.20
CA ARG A 54 18.02 3.70 1.30
C ARG A 54 19.33 3.30 1.97
N SER A 55 19.31 2.28 2.82
CA SER A 55 20.50 1.78 3.53
C SER A 55 21.28 0.70 2.78
N LEU A 56 20.74 0.18 1.66
CA LEU A 56 21.41 -0.87 0.90
C LEU A 56 22.63 -0.32 0.14
N GLY A 57 23.82 -0.79 0.53
CA GLY A 57 25.08 -0.59 -0.21
C GLY A 57 25.28 -1.63 -1.32
N GLY A 58 26.38 -1.54 -2.07
CA GLY A 58 26.75 -2.52 -3.11
C GLY A 58 26.43 -2.10 -4.54
N THR A 59 26.59 -3.04 -5.47
CA THR A 59 26.28 -2.87 -6.88
C THR A 59 24.77 -2.82 -7.13
N VAL A 60 24.34 -2.33 -8.30
CA VAL A 60 22.91 -2.25 -8.66
C VAL A 60 22.24 -3.63 -8.61
N ASP A 61 22.94 -4.68 -9.06
CA ASP A 61 22.41 -6.04 -9.09
C ASP A 61 22.26 -6.64 -7.69
N GLU A 62 23.25 -6.44 -6.82
CA GLU A 62 23.18 -6.86 -5.42
C GLU A 62 22.03 -6.17 -4.67
N LYS A 63 21.85 -4.86 -4.90
CA LYS A 63 20.73 -4.10 -4.35
C LYS A 63 19.39 -4.64 -4.84
N ASN A 64 19.26 -4.91 -6.13
CA ASN A 64 18.04 -5.46 -6.70
C ASN A 64 17.73 -6.85 -6.15
N ALA A 65 18.73 -7.71 -5.97
CA ALA A 65 18.57 -9.02 -5.37
C ALA A 65 18.13 -8.92 -3.90
N ALA A 66 18.75 -8.04 -3.12
CA ALA A 66 18.39 -7.79 -1.72
C ALA A 66 16.96 -7.24 -1.59
N ILE A 67 16.58 -6.29 -2.45
CA ILE A 67 15.22 -5.72 -2.52
C ILE A 67 14.19 -6.80 -2.83
N ARG A 68 14.46 -7.69 -3.80
CA ARG A 68 13.54 -8.79 -4.15
C ARG A 68 13.34 -9.75 -2.99
N LYS A 69 14.44 -10.19 -2.35
CA LYS A 69 14.35 -11.09 -1.19
C LYS A 69 13.55 -10.46 -0.05
N ALA A 70 13.83 -9.19 0.26
CA ALA A 70 13.12 -8.49 1.32
C ALA A 70 11.64 -8.25 0.96
N ALA A 71 11.32 -8.01 -0.32
CA ALA A 71 9.94 -7.92 -0.78
C ALA A 71 9.18 -9.24 -0.59
N ASP A 72 9.82 -10.39 -0.87
CA ASP A 72 9.21 -11.71 -0.64
C ASP A 72 8.92 -11.98 0.84
N GLU A 73 9.84 -11.59 1.72
CA GLU A 73 9.66 -11.69 3.18
C GLU A 73 8.52 -10.78 3.68
N VAL A 74 8.48 -9.54 3.19
CA VAL A 74 7.40 -8.58 3.50
C VAL A 74 6.06 -9.09 3.01
N MET A 75 5.97 -9.65 1.80
CA MET A 75 4.73 -10.23 1.28
C MET A 75 4.19 -11.33 2.17
N ARG A 76 5.05 -12.24 2.64
CA ARG A 76 4.66 -13.32 3.56
C ARG A 76 4.18 -12.75 4.90
N SER A 77 4.94 -11.83 5.48
CA SER A 77 4.57 -11.20 6.76
C SER A 77 3.23 -10.44 6.69
N LEU A 78 2.99 -9.72 5.59
CA LEU A 78 1.71 -9.04 5.35
C LEU A 78 0.55 -10.02 5.21
N SER A 79 0.76 -11.13 4.50
CA SER A 79 -0.25 -12.19 4.32
C SER A 79 -0.60 -12.86 5.64
N ASP A 80 0.41 -13.23 6.44
CA ASP A 80 0.19 -13.86 7.75
C ASP A 80 -0.56 -12.91 8.69
N ARG A 81 -0.18 -11.63 8.70
CA ARG A 81 -0.85 -10.60 9.49
C ARG A 81 -2.31 -10.41 9.06
N ALA A 82 -2.59 -10.39 7.76
CA ALA A 82 -3.94 -10.29 7.23
C ALA A 82 -4.83 -11.45 7.71
N ILE A 83 -4.30 -12.68 7.69
CA ILE A 83 -5.01 -13.86 8.19
C ILE A 83 -5.34 -13.72 9.68
N VAL A 84 -4.36 -13.32 10.50
CA VAL A 84 -4.56 -13.14 11.95
C VAL A 84 -5.57 -12.04 12.25
N LEU A 85 -5.48 -10.89 11.56
CA LEU A 85 -6.40 -9.78 11.74
C LEU A 85 -7.83 -10.13 11.32
N ARG A 86 -7.99 -10.91 10.25
CA ARG A 86 -9.29 -11.43 9.82
C ARG A 86 -9.91 -12.28 10.92
N GLU A 87 -9.19 -13.28 11.41
CA GLU A 87 -9.69 -14.17 12.48
C GLU A 87 -10.06 -13.35 13.73
N PHE A 88 -9.21 -12.39 14.12
CA PHE A 88 -9.48 -11.51 15.25
C PHE A 88 -10.78 -10.71 15.08
N ARG A 89 -10.98 -10.08 13.91
CA ARG A 89 -12.18 -9.29 13.59
C ARG A 89 -13.44 -10.16 13.52
N GLU A 90 -13.37 -11.32 12.88
CA GLU A 90 -14.51 -12.24 12.71
C GLU A 90 -14.92 -12.92 14.02
N SER A 91 -13.96 -13.15 14.93
CA SER A 91 -14.22 -13.88 16.17
C SER A 91 -15.23 -13.19 17.10
N ASN A 92 -15.56 -11.90 16.93
CA ASN A 92 -16.50 -11.05 17.71
C ASN A 92 -16.37 -11.12 19.26
N LYS A 93 -15.41 -11.90 19.77
CA LYS A 93 -15.16 -12.19 21.18
C LYS A 93 -13.88 -11.52 21.68
N MET A 94 -13.11 -10.94 20.76
CA MET A 94 -11.85 -10.28 21.06
C MET A 94 -11.98 -8.80 20.69
N THR A 95 -12.21 -7.97 21.71
CA THR A 95 -12.09 -6.50 21.59
C THR A 95 -10.90 -6.07 22.41
N ILE A 96 -10.07 -5.19 21.86
CA ILE A 96 -8.97 -4.59 22.62
C ILE A 96 -9.57 -3.60 23.62
N PRO A 97 -9.37 -3.77 24.94
CA PRO A 97 -9.88 -2.83 25.92
C PRO A 97 -9.31 -1.42 25.69
N PRO A 98 -10.12 -0.35 25.74
CA PRO A 98 -9.64 1.01 25.50
C PRO A 98 -8.49 1.43 26.41
N ALA A 99 -8.48 0.95 27.67
CA ALA A 99 -7.42 1.22 28.63
C ALA A 99 -6.05 0.68 28.18
N MET A 100 -6.02 -0.43 27.43
CA MET A 100 -4.79 -0.98 26.88
C MET A 100 -4.21 -0.07 25.79
N ILE A 101 -5.09 0.50 24.95
CA ILE A 101 -4.71 1.45 23.90
C ILE A 101 -4.14 2.73 24.52
N GLU A 102 -4.82 3.30 25.53
CA GLU A 102 -4.33 4.51 26.20
C GLU A 102 -2.98 4.29 26.87
N SER A 103 -2.80 3.14 27.55
CA SER A 103 -1.52 2.78 28.17
C SER A 103 -0.39 2.68 27.15
N ASP A 104 -0.64 2.05 25.99
CA ASP A 104 0.36 1.92 24.93
C ASP A 104 0.73 3.28 24.31
N ILE A 105 -0.25 4.17 24.16
CA ILE A 105 -0.02 5.55 23.70
C ILE A 105 0.84 6.30 24.72
N ASP A 106 0.50 6.23 26.01
CA ASP A 106 1.28 6.87 27.07
C ASP A 106 2.71 6.36 27.14
N ASP A 107 2.90 5.05 27.03
CA ASP A 107 4.22 4.43 27.00
C ASP A 107 5.02 4.83 25.76
N THR A 108 4.36 5.01 24.61
CA THR A 108 4.97 5.50 23.38
C THR A 108 5.42 6.95 23.52
N VAL A 109 4.55 7.83 24.03
CA VAL A 109 4.86 9.24 24.29
C VAL A 109 6.04 9.37 25.25
N ARG A 110 6.05 8.56 26.32
CA ARG A 110 7.15 8.57 27.30
C ARG A 110 8.47 8.12 26.68
N ARG A 111 8.48 6.99 25.97
CA ARG A 111 9.71 6.38 25.43
C ARG A 111 10.29 7.11 24.22
N GLN A 112 9.44 7.60 23.32
CA GLN A 112 9.86 8.13 22.02
C GLN A 112 9.83 9.66 21.95
N PHE A 113 9.01 10.30 22.80
CA PHE A 113 8.81 11.75 22.79
C PHE A 113 9.17 12.40 24.13
N GLY A 114 9.81 11.66 25.05
CA GLY A 114 10.25 12.19 26.34
C GLY A 114 9.10 12.65 27.25
N GLY A 115 7.87 12.19 27.00
CA GLY A 115 6.68 12.63 27.72
C GLY A 115 5.94 13.81 27.07
N ASP A 116 6.45 14.38 25.98
CA ASP A 116 5.81 15.50 25.29
C ASP A 116 4.71 15.03 24.32
N ARG A 117 3.45 15.08 24.79
CA ARG A 117 2.27 14.74 23.97
C ARG A 117 2.10 15.67 22.76
N LEU A 118 2.49 16.95 22.83
CA LEU A 118 2.35 17.88 21.71
C LEU A 118 3.28 17.48 20.56
N ARG A 119 4.50 17.06 20.87
CA ARG A 119 5.43 16.52 19.87
C ARG A 119 4.94 15.23 19.24
N TYR A 120 4.31 14.34 20.02
CA TYR A 120 3.66 13.15 19.47
C TYR A 120 2.55 13.52 18.48
N TYR A 121 1.64 14.43 18.84
CA TYR A 121 0.57 14.87 17.93
C TYR A 121 1.08 15.60 16.70
N ALA A 122 2.18 16.35 16.80
CA ALA A 122 2.83 16.96 15.64
C ALA A 122 3.33 15.90 14.66
N ALA A 123 3.98 14.84 15.15
CA ALA A 123 4.49 13.74 14.33
C ALA A 123 3.39 12.91 13.65
N LEU A 124 2.16 12.90 14.17
CA LEU A 124 1.01 12.23 13.54
C LEU A 124 0.39 13.03 12.37
N ARG A 125 0.78 14.29 12.19
CA ARG A 125 0.28 15.17 11.12
C ARG A 125 1.21 15.21 9.90
N GLU A 126 2.41 14.68 10.04
CA GLU A 126 3.40 14.52 8.98
C GLU A 126 3.19 13.20 8.23
#